data_AF-A0A8J4TVQ6-F1
#
_entry.id   AF-A0A8J4TVQ6-F1
#
_cell.length_a   1.000
_cell.length_b   1.000
_cell.length_c   1.000
_cell.angle_alpha   90.00
_cell.angle_beta   90.00
_cell.angle_gamma   90.00
#
_symmetry.space_group_name_H-M   'P 1'
#
loop_
_entity.id
_entity.type
_entity.pdbx_description
1 polymer ?
#
loop_
_entity_poly.entity_id
_entity_poly.type
_entity_poly.pdbx_seq_one_letter_code
_entity_poly.pdbx_strand_id
1 'polypeptide(L)' 'MDAEDFRTCLISMGYNMGEVEFARIMSIVDPNRLGVVTFQAFIDFMSRETADTDTADQVVASFKVLAGDK' A
#
# COMPACT_ATOMS: atom_id res chain seq x y z
N MET A 1 -4.51 -6.43 -8.81
CA MET A 1 -3.09 -6.21 -8.54
C MET A 1 -2.65 -7.38 -7.71
N ASP A 2 -1.75 -8.20 -8.23
CA ASP A 2 -1.35 -9.44 -7.57
C ASP A 2 -0.54 -9.13 -6.32
N ALA A 3 -0.41 -10.13 -5.44
CA ALA A 3 0.32 -9.96 -4.18
C ALA A 3 1.75 -9.44 -4.37
N GLU A 4 2.45 -9.92 -5.40
CA GLU A 4 3.82 -9.50 -5.68
C GLU A 4 3.91 -8.05 -6.17
N ASP A 5 2.99 -7.61 -7.03
CA ASP A 5 2.87 -6.21 -7.43
C ASP A 5 2.59 -5.31 -6.22
N PHE A 6 1.71 -5.75 -5.32
CA PHE A 6 1.42 -5.03 -4.08
C PHE A 6 2.62 -4.90 -3.15
N ARG A 7 3.38 -5.97 -2.99
CA ARG A 7 4.65 -5.92 -2.25
C ARG A 7 5.63 -4.93 -2.89
N THR A 8 5.76 -4.97 -4.20
CA THR A 8 6.67 -4.09 -4.96
C THR A 8 6.26 -2.62 -4.82
N CYS A 9 4.96 -2.31 -4.95
CA CYS A 9 4.43 -0.96 -4.74
C CYS A 9 4.75 -0.43 -3.34
N LEU A 10 4.57 -1.25 -2.29
CA LEU A 10 4.87 -0.84 -0.92
C LEU A 10 6.36 -0.54 -0.73
N ILE A 11 7.24 -1.40 -1.26
CA ILE A 11 8.69 -1.17 -1.24
C ILE A 11 9.06 0.12 -1.99
N SER A 12 8.46 0.39 -3.15
CA SER A 12 8.68 1.63 -3.91
C SER A 12 8.20 2.88 -3.18
N MET A 13 7.20 2.76 -2.30
CA MET A 13 6.74 3.84 -1.41
C MET A 13 7.61 3.99 -0.15
N GLY A 14 8.66 3.18 -0.01
CA GLY A 14 9.57 3.22 1.15
C GLY A 14 9.12 2.34 2.33
N TYR A 15 8.06 1.54 2.18
CA TYR A 15 7.66 0.56 3.19
C TYR A 15 8.57 -0.66 3.12
N ASN A 16 9.53 -0.74 4.05
CA ASN A 16 10.36 -1.93 4.22
C ASN A 16 9.70 -2.89 5.22
N MET A 17 8.99 -3.88 4.69
CA MET A 17 8.20 -4.83 5.47
C MET A 17 8.68 -6.26 5.14
N GLY A 18 8.98 -7.03 6.19
CA GLY A 18 9.33 -8.44 6.06
C GLY A 18 8.14 -9.31 5.63
N GLU A 19 8.39 -10.59 5.33
CA GLU A 19 7.34 -11.54 4.90
C GLU A 19 6.20 -11.68 5.92
N VAL A 20 6.51 -11.63 7.21
CA VAL A 20 5.51 -11.70 8.28
C VAL A 20 4.57 -10.50 8.25
N GLU A 21 5.12 -9.30 8.07
CA GLU A 21 4.33 -8.07 8.00
C GLU A 21 3.50 -8.03 6.73
N PHE A 22 4.08 -8.43 5.60
CA PHE A 22 3.36 -8.55 4.34
C PHE A 22 2.18 -9.53 4.43
N ALA A 23 2.37 -10.69 5.06
CA ALA A 23 1.30 -11.67 5.28
C ALA A 23 0.17 -11.10 6.16
N ARG A 24 0.52 -10.30 7.16
CA ARG A 24 -0.46 -9.62 8.01
C ARG A 24 -1.27 -8.60 7.23
N ILE A 25 -0.62 -7.78 6.40
CA ILE A 25 -1.26 -6.80 5.54
C ILE A 25 -2.16 -7.49 4.51
N MET A 26 -1.68 -8.56 3.88
CA MET A 26 -2.47 -9.41 2.98
C MET A 26 -3.75 -9.91 3.63
N SER A 27 -3.72 -10.28 4.91
CA SER A 27 -4.93 -10.68 5.63
C SER A 27 -5.94 -9.55 5.82
N ILE A 28 -5.54 -8.29 5.70
CA ILE A 28 -6.39 -7.10 5.82
C ILE A 28 -6.94 -6.72 4.45
N VAL A 29 -6.09 -6.68 3.41
CA VAL A 29 -6.47 -6.26 2.06
C VAL A 29 -7.10 -7.36 1.21
N ASP A 30 -6.82 -8.62 1.53
CA ASP A 30 -7.34 -9.81 0.87
C ASP A 30 -7.77 -10.87 1.91
N PRO A 31 -8.84 -10.61 2.69
CA PRO A 31 -9.33 -11.56 3.68
C PRO A 31 -9.82 -12.87 3.06
N ASN A 32 -10.18 -12.85 1.77
CA ASN A 32 -10.65 -14.00 1.02
C ASN A 32 -9.49 -14.86 0.47
N ARG A 33 -8.23 -14.44 0.63
CA ARG A 33 -7.04 -15.11 0.08
C ARG A 33 -7.19 -15.43 -1.41
N LEU A 34 -7.74 -14.49 -2.17
CA LEU A 34 -7.85 -14.57 -3.62
C LEU A 34 -6.49 -14.34 -4.30
N GLY A 35 -5.48 -13.86 -3.55
CA GLY A 35 -4.14 -13.55 -4.07
C GLY A 35 -4.09 -12.21 -4.83
N VAL A 36 -5.20 -11.47 -4.83
CA VAL A 36 -5.37 -10.23 -5.57
C VAL A 36 -5.84 -9.12 -4.64
N VAL A 37 -5.15 -7.99 -4.71
CA VAL A 37 -5.51 -6.76 -4.01
C VAL A 37 -6.29 -5.86 -4.97
N THR A 38 -7.46 -5.43 -4.50
CA THR A 38 -8.27 -4.45 -5.22
C THR A 38 -7.81 -3.04 -4.86
N PHE A 39 -8.04 -2.09 -5.77
CA PHE A 39 -7.70 -0.68 -5.50
C PHE A 39 -8.45 -0.15 -4.27
N GLN A 40 -9.69 -0.57 -4.05
CA GLN A 40 -10.46 -0.20 -2.85
C GLN A 40 -9.76 -0.67 -1.56
N ALA A 41 -9.30 -1.93 -1.53
CA ALA A 41 -8.58 -2.49 -0.37
C ALA A 41 -7.22 -1.82 -0.15
N PHE A 42 -6.52 -1.48 -1.25
CA PHE A 42 -5.29 -0.69 -1.19
C PHE A 42 -5.53 0.68 -0.54
N ILE A 43 -6.56 1.42 -0.97
CA ILE A 43 -6.90 2.73 -0.41
C ILE A 43 -7.36 2.62 1.04
N ASP A 44 -8.18 1.62 1.38
CA ASP A 44 -8.61 1.37 2.77
C ASP A 44 -7.42 1.09 3.69
N PHE A 45 -6.47 0.27 3.22
CA PHE A 45 -5.24 -0.03 3.94
C PHE A 45 -4.37 1.21 4.13
N MET A 46 -4.10 1.94 3.04
CA MET A 46 -3.32 3.17 3.11
C MET A 46 -3.98 4.19 4.04
N SER A 47 -5.30 4.35 3.99
CA SER A 47 -6.04 5.28 4.87
C SER A 47 -6.03 4.86 6.34
N ARG A 48 -5.93 3.57 6.64
CA ARG A 48 -5.84 3.05 8.02
C ARG A 48 -4.43 3.16 8.59
N GLU A 49 -3.41 2.79 7.82
CA GLU A 49 -2.01 2.89 8.27
C GLU A 49 -1.54 4.34 8.38
N THR A 50 -1.91 5.19 7.42
CA THR A 50 -1.57 6.63 7.45
C THR A 50 -2.23 7.40 8.59
N ALA A 51 -3.29 6.85 9.20
CA ALA A 51 -3.92 7.44 10.37
C ALA A 51 -3.14 7.20 11.67
N ASP A 52 -2.27 6.17 11.72
CA ASP A 52 -1.51 5.81 12.92
C ASP A 52 -0.09 6.41 12.92
N THR A 53 0.50 6.63 11.75
CA THR A 53 1.85 7.20 11.61
C THR A 53 1.89 8.16 10.44
N ASP A 54 1.92 9.47 10.71
CA ASP A 54 2.34 10.67 9.92
C ASP A 54 2.85 10.48 8.44
N THR A 55 2.19 9.65 7.62
CA THR A 55 2.63 9.24 6.26
C THR A 55 1.60 9.60 5.19
N ALA A 56 0.40 10.06 5.56
CA ALA A 56 -0.58 10.61 4.62
C ALA A 56 0.01 11.75 3.77
N ASP A 57 0.86 12.59 4.37
CA ASP A 57 1.50 13.72 3.69
C ASP A 57 2.50 13.26 2.62
N GLN A 58 3.21 12.14 2.87
CA GLN A 58 4.20 11.57 1.96
C GLN A 58 3.55 10.98 0.70
N VAL A 59 2.44 10.23 0.85
CA VAL A 59 1.76 9.66 -0.34
C VAL A 59 1.09 10.74 -1.19
N VAL A 60 0.53 11.79 -0.58
CA VAL A 60 -0.02 12.93 -1.33
C VAL A 60 1.10 13.70 -2.06
N ALA A 61 2.28 13.85 -1.43
CA ALA A 61 3.45 14.47 -2.05
C ALA A 61 3.96 13.64 -3.24
N SER A 62 4.02 12.31 -3.13
CA SER A 62 4.43 11.44 -4.24
C SER A 62 3.47 11.50 -5.43
N PHE A 63 2.15 11.56 -5.20
CA PHE A 63 1.16 11.71 -6.28
C PHE A 63 1.23 13.08 -6.98
N LYS A 64 1.57 14.17 -6.27
CA LYS A 64 1.79 15.49 -6.87
C LYS A 64 3.03 15.56 -7.76
N VAL A 65 4.11 14.90 -7.37
CA VAL A 65 5.34 14.83 -8.18
C VAL A 65 5.09 14.06 -9.48
N LEU A 66 4.30 12.99 -9.43
CA LEU A 66 3.93 12.20 -10.62
C LEU A 66 2.94 12.90 -11.56
N ALA A 67 2.10 13.80 -11.04
CA ALA A 67 1.12 14.56 -11.84
C ALA A 67 1.61 15.94 -12.32
N GLY A 68 2.79 16.39 -11.86
CA GLY A 68 3.31 17.73 -12.08
C GLY A 68 4.43 17.86 -13.11
N ASP A 69 4.97 16.76 -13.65
CA ASP A 69 6.01 16.81 -14.70
C ASP A 69 5.42 16.44 -16.07
N LYS A 70 4.70 17.41 -16.65
CA LYS A 70 4.58 17.60 -18.10
C LYS A 70 4.39 19.07 -18.43
#